data_AF-A0A2V2DE21-F1
#
_entry.id   AF-A0A2V2DE21-F1
#
_cell.length_a   1.000
_cell.length_b   1.000
_cell.length_c   1.000
_cell.angle_alpha   90.00
_cell.angle_beta   90.00
_cell.angle_gamma   90.00
#
_symmetry.space_group_name_H-M   'P 1'
#
loop_
_entity.id
_entity.type
_entity.pdbx_description
1 polymer ?
#
loop_
_entity_poly.entity_id
_entity_poly.type
_entity_poly.pdbx_seq_one_letter_code
_entity_poly.pdbx_strand_id
1 'polypeptide(L)'
;MANKENFEEYSAFLGFVRRRRRPNGTWYVKIIWSRVAAAALALAFLGWIALSTFLYIFWKHVNKYDEMTFWQAMIYPFSQAEQREKIGNFHIKKSRELLEAKKFREAIQTLTVGVARSPKNIEGRRMLAEFYLVFFKRPDHAINMLEGGLIFAKDDPQYIRLYLRLLLEQNDDKRIVAVGEKLLNDADIKNVQAKSYIAITLATVYAMHGNYKVSREYIEKYGLAETLPGIMRLAKNEWEMGDRNAAVDLILKNLNKMEKKEFLYGMLVNFYMEMGNIDEARRYSVLRSIENPFSIEQKIEFLRLLKKSGDTKRVMQEVDTLFNQYKDDNRSLLNLANFATDVCDVEFMRRIYNSALNSGFPMAPYCLLWLESMIANKNYKDATKFSEDIMREKPVWIKQYEDIFSCLRAIAYYGASNIGMSEALIDEVLKRGKVSPRVLFSTARRFEDLGALNFSMRLLSDAVERFPRHQLALTNLIRLEIESGNAVNLDKHINTLLQMRRPSRSLVEYARDNLISDKFIFAKNRKKTIDEINSMMVNKSLDQNSDSDNDYGRISDPILESSGI
;
A
#
# COMPACT_ATOMS: atom_id res chain seq x y z
N MET A 1 -15.15 -89.06 -42.06
CA MET A 1 -15.58 -89.53 -40.72
C MET A 1 -14.41 -90.30 -40.11
N ALA A 2 -13.67 -89.70 -39.18
CA ALA A 2 -12.63 -90.37 -38.41
C ALA A 2 -12.95 -90.19 -36.92
N ASN A 3 -12.88 -91.30 -36.19
CA ASN A 3 -13.37 -91.50 -34.82
C ASN A 3 -12.92 -90.39 -33.85
N LYS A 4 -13.90 -89.82 -33.14
CA LYS A 4 -13.66 -89.06 -31.91
C LYS A 4 -13.22 -90.06 -30.83
N GLU A 5 -11.93 -90.07 -30.49
CA GLU A 5 -11.48 -90.65 -29.22
C GLU A 5 -12.12 -89.85 -28.08
N ASN A 6 -12.95 -90.52 -27.27
CA ASN A 6 -13.59 -89.92 -26.10
C ASN A 6 -12.54 -89.78 -24.98
N PHE A 7 -11.81 -88.67 -24.98
CA PHE A 7 -11.04 -88.26 -23.82
C PHE A 7 -12.00 -87.82 -22.71
N GLU A 8 -11.89 -88.41 -21.51
CA GLU A 8 -12.53 -87.88 -20.31
C GLU A 8 -11.89 -86.53 -19.94
N GLU A 9 -12.50 -85.45 -20.41
CA GLU A 9 -12.06 -84.08 -20.09
C GLU A 9 -12.82 -83.58 -18.86
N TYR A 10 -12.09 -83.35 -17.76
CA TYR A 10 -12.64 -82.69 -16.58
C TYR A 10 -12.14 -81.25 -16.52
N SER A 11 -13.07 -80.29 -16.50
CA SER A 11 -12.77 -78.89 -16.23
C SER A 11 -12.58 -78.66 -14.74
N ALA A 12 -11.45 -78.07 -14.36
CA ALA A 12 -11.14 -77.68 -12.99
C ALA A 12 -10.88 -76.16 -12.91
N PHE A 13 -10.98 -75.57 -11.70
CA PHE A 13 -10.79 -74.13 -11.45
C PHE A 13 -11.64 -73.25 -12.38
N LEU A 14 -12.97 -73.33 -12.30
CA LEU A 14 -13.90 -72.53 -13.14
C LEU A 14 -13.63 -72.65 -14.66
N GLY A 15 -12.98 -73.75 -15.09
CA GLY A 15 -12.65 -74.00 -16.48
C GLY A 15 -11.38 -73.32 -16.98
N PHE A 16 -10.54 -72.74 -16.12
CA PHE A 16 -9.21 -72.23 -16.46
C PHE A 16 -8.19 -73.35 -16.73
N VAL A 17 -8.47 -74.54 -16.20
CA VAL A 17 -7.62 -75.72 -16.30
C VAL A 17 -8.43 -76.90 -16.83
N ARG A 18 -7.88 -77.62 -17.82
CA ARG A 18 -8.39 -78.94 -18.22
C ARG A 18 -7.43 -80.02 -17.78
N ARG A 19 -7.98 -81.05 -17.13
CA ARG A 19 -7.26 -82.29 -16.82
C ARG A 19 -7.53 -83.28 -17.96
N ARG A 20 -6.49 -83.74 -18.65
CA ARG A 20 -6.59 -84.77 -19.69
C ARG A 20 -5.87 -86.03 -19.24
N ARG A 21 -6.49 -87.19 -19.47
CA ARG A 21 -5.90 -88.51 -19.21
C ARG A 21 -5.23 -89.02 -20.48
N ARG A 22 -3.94 -89.36 -20.42
CA ARG A 22 -3.25 -90.07 -21.52
C ARG A 22 -3.66 -91.56 -21.52
N PRO A 23 -3.51 -92.28 -22.66
CA PRO A 23 -3.75 -93.72 -22.75
C PRO A 23 -2.96 -94.55 -21.72
N ASN A 24 -1.83 -94.03 -21.23
CA ASN A 24 -0.92 -94.68 -20.27
C ASN A 24 -1.28 -94.40 -18.78
N GLY A 25 -2.47 -93.86 -18.48
CA GLY A 25 -2.95 -93.66 -17.10
C GLY A 25 -2.42 -92.41 -16.37
N THR A 26 -1.43 -91.69 -16.92
CA THR A 26 -0.90 -90.45 -16.32
C THR A 26 -1.76 -89.23 -16.66
N TRP A 27 -2.06 -88.40 -15.66
CA TRP A 27 -2.78 -87.14 -15.81
C TRP A 27 -1.83 -85.98 -16.11
N TYR A 28 -2.18 -85.09 -17.05
CA TYR A 28 -1.49 -83.81 -17.21
C TYR A 28 -2.48 -82.65 -17.27
N VAL A 29 -1.99 -81.48 -16.88
CA VAL A 29 -2.76 -80.25 -16.69
C VAL A 29 -2.48 -79.31 -17.86
N LYS A 30 -3.51 -78.88 -18.58
CA LYS A 30 -3.39 -77.86 -19.64
C LYS A 30 -4.08 -76.58 -19.21
N ILE A 31 -3.29 -75.52 -19.05
CA ILE A 31 -3.80 -74.16 -18.78
C ILE A 31 -4.39 -73.61 -20.08
N ILE A 32 -5.62 -73.11 -20.00
CA ILE A 32 -6.28 -72.45 -21.13
C ILE A 32 -5.99 -70.96 -21.03
N TRP A 33 -4.86 -70.53 -21.60
CA TRP A 33 -4.40 -69.13 -21.56
C TRP A 33 -5.44 -68.13 -22.09
N SER A 34 -6.29 -68.50 -23.05
CA SER A 34 -7.36 -67.62 -23.54
C SER A 34 -8.43 -67.33 -22.48
N ARG A 35 -8.76 -68.30 -21.62
CA ARG A 35 -9.72 -68.11 -20.52
C ARG A 35 -9.09 -67.34 -19.37
N VAL A 36 -7.82 -67.62 -19.06
CA VAL A 36 -7.06 -66.86 -18.05
C VAL A 36 -6.91 -65.40 -18.48
N ALA A 37 -6.57 -65.14 -19.74
CA ALA A 37 -6.52 -63.79 -20.29
C ALA A 37 -7.89 -63.10 -20.28
N ALA A 38 -8.97 -63.81 -20.64
CA ALA A 38 -10.34 -63.27 -20.56
C ALA A 38 -10.74 -62.92 -19.13
N ALA A 39 -10.42 -63.76 -18.15
CA ALA A 39 -10.69 -63.47 -16.73
C ALA A 39 -9.83 -62.32 -16.20
N ALA A 40 -8.56 -62.23 -16.61
CA ALA A 40 -7.69 -61.10 -16.26
C ALA A 40 -8.21 -59.78 -16.84
N LEU A 41 -8.65 -59.77 -18.10
CA LEU A 41 -9.29 -58.60 -18.72
C LEU A 41 -10.60 -58.23 -18.04
N ALA A 42 -11.42 -59.22 -17.67
CA ALA A 42 -12.66 -58.98 -16.93
C ALA A 42 -12.39 -58.37 -15.55
N LEU A 43 -11.38 -58.88 -14.82
CA LEU A 43 -10.96 -58.31 -13.54
C LEU A 43 -10.38 -56.91 -13.69
N ALA A 44 -9.56 -56.65 -14.72
CA ALA A 44 -9.03 -55.33 -15.00
C ALA A 44 -10.15 -54.33 -15.32
N PHE A 45 -11.14 -54.74 -16.11
CA PHE A 45 -12.32 -53.93 -16.43
C PHE A 45 -13.18 -53.63 -15.19
N LEU A 46 -13.47 -54.65 -14.38
CA LEU A 46 -14.20 -54.48 -13.12
C LEU A 46 -13.45 -53.59 -12.12
N GLY A 47 -12.13 -53.78 -12.00
CA GLY A 47 -11.25 -52.95 -11.18
C GLY A 47 -11.25 -51.49 -11.65
N TRP A 48 -11.24 -51.26 -12.96
CA TRP A 48 -11.32 -49.92 -13.54
C TRP A 48 -12.65 -49.22 -13.25
N ILE A 49 -13.78 -49.94 -13.38
CA ILE A 49 -15.10 -49.41 -13.02
C ILE A 49 -15.17 -49.09 -11.53
N ALA A 50 -14.68 -49.98 -10.66
CA ALA A 50 -14.67 -49.76 -9.22
C ALA A 50 -13.85 -48.51 -8.85
N LEU A 51 -12.66 -48.36 -9.44
CA LEU A 51 -11.82 -47.17 -9.25
C LEU A 51 -12.50 -45.89 -9.74
N SER A 52 -13.09 -45.92 -10.95
CA SER A 52 -13.83 -44.79 -11.53
C SER A 52 -15.03 -44.38 -10.67
N THR A 53 -15.74 -45.37 -10.13
CA THR A 53 -16.88 -45.15 -9.23
C THR A 53 -16.44 -44.53 -7.90
N PHE A 54 -15.34 -45.02 -7.32
CA PHE A 54 -14.74 -44.44 -6.13
C PHE A 54 -14.32 -42.98 -6.37
N LEU A 55 -13.63 -42.70 -7.47
CA LEU A 55 -13.21 -41.33 -7.83
C LEU A 55 -14.41 -40.40 -8.03
N TYR A 56 -15.48 -40.86 -8.69
CA TYR A 56 -16.71 -40.09 -8.86
C TYR A 56 -17.34 -39.73 -7.51
N ILE A 57 -17.51 -40.70 -6.60
CA ILE A 57 -18.10 -40.47 -5.28
C ILE A 57 -17.21 -39.54 -4.45
N PHE A 58 -15.91 -39.78 -4.43
CA PHE A 58 -14.95 -38.98 -3.68
C PHE A 58 -14.96 -37.51 -4.12
N TRP A 59 -14.89 -37.24 -5.43
CA TRP A 59 -14.88 -35.86 -5.93
C TRP A 59 -16.22 -35.15 -5.73
N LYS A 60 -17.33 -35.85 -5.98
CA LYS A 60 -18.66 -35.27 -5.87
C LYS A 60 -19.08 -34.99 -4.43
N HIS A 61 -18.91 -35.97 -3.54
CA HIS A 61 -19.43 -35.88 -2.18
C HIS A 61 -18.40 -35.41 -1.13
N VAL A 62 -17.13 -35.82 -1.25
CA VAL A 62 -16.11 -35.44 -0.25
C VAL A 62 -15.47 -34.09 -0.57
N ASN A 63 -15.07 -33.87 -1.83
CA ASN A 63 -14.46 -32.60 -2.27
C ASN A 63 -15.47 -31.54 -2.74
N LYS A 64 -16.78 -31.83 -2.62
CA LYS A 64 -17.89 -30.92 -2.96
C LYS A 64 -17.81 -30.34 -4.39
N TYR A 65 -17.33 -31.13 -5.36
CA TYR A 65 -17.29 -30.78 -6.77
C TYR A 65 -18.53 -31.36 -7.48
N ASP A 66 -19.60 -30.57 -7.51
CA ASP A 66 -20.93 -31.04 -7.90
C ASP A 66 -21.05 -31.31 -9.42
N GLU A 67 -20.18 -30.72 -10.24
CA GLU A 67 -20.12 -30.86 -11.70
C GLU A 67 -19.34 -32.09 -12.20
N MET A 68 -18.80 -32.93 -11.29
CA MET A 68 -18.07 -34.13 -11.68
C MET A 68 -18.95 -35.09 -12.48
N THR A 69 -18.53 -35.44 -13.70
CA THR A 69 -19.18 -36.48 -14.50
C THR A 69 -18.48 -37.83 -14.36
N PHE A 70 -19.21 -38.92 -14.54
CA PHE A 70 -18.62 -40.27 -14.47
C PHE A 70 -17.53 -40.48 -15.54
N TRP A 71 -17.71 -39.88 -16.72
CA TRP A 71 -16.71 -39.89 -17.79
C TRP A 71 -15.39 -39.20 -17.37
N GLN A 72 -15.47 -38.04 -16.72
CA GLN A 72 -14.29 -37.38 -16.17
C GLN A 72 -13.60 -38.20 -15.08
N ALA A 73 -14.36 -38.95 -14.27
CA ALA A 73 -13.80 -39.83 -13.25
C ALA A 73 -13.08 -41.03 -13.87
N MET A 74 -13.62 -41.57 -14.97
CA MET A 74 -13.03 -42.67 -15.73
C MET A 74 -11.70 -42.28 -16.39
N ILE A 75 -11.61 -41.07 -16.95
CA ILE A 75 -10.38 -40.61 -17.64
C ILE A 75 -9.41 -39.89 -16.69
N TYR A 76 -9.80 -39.63 -15.44
CA TYR A 76 -8.99 -38.90 -14.46
C TYR A 76 -7.52 -39.32 -14.40
N PRO A 77 -7.14 -40.63 -14.39
CA PRO A 77 -5.75 -41.04 -14.34
C PRO A 77 -4.91 -40.52 -15.53
N PHE A 78 -5.54 -40.25 -16.67
CA PHE A 78 -4.91 -39.78 -17.90
C PHE A 78 -5.06 -38.27 -18.13
N SER A 79 -6.00 -37.59 -17.45
CA SER A 79 -6.27 -36.16 -17.61
C SER A 79 -6.13 -35.34 -16.31
N GLN A 80 -5.29 -35.80 -15.38
CA GLN A 80 -5.16 -35.23 -14.04
C GLN A 80 -4.92 -33.71 -14.04
N ALA A 81 -4.07 -33.19 -14.94
CA ALA A 81 -3.74 -31.77 -15.00
C ALA A 81 -4.95 -30.90 -15.40
N GLU A 82 -5.65 -31.29 -16.48
CA GLU A 82 -6.83 -30.58 -16.97
C GLU A 82 -7.98 -30.64 -15.95
N GLN A 83 -8.20 -31.81 -15.35
CA GLN A 83 -9.26 -31.96 -14.36
C GLN A 83 -8.96 -31.19 -13.07
N ARG A 84 -7.69 -31.15 -12.64
CA ARG A 84 -7.26 -30.32 -11.50
C ARG A 84 -7.56 -28.84 -11.75
N GLU A 85 -7.30 -28.35 -12.95
CA GLU A 85 -7.59 -26.97 -13.33
C GLU A 85 -9.11 -26.68 -13.31
N LYS A 86 -9.94 -27.57 -13.88
CA LYS A 86 -11.41 -27.46 -13.85
C LYS A 86 -11.96 -27.42 -12.43
N ILE A 87 -11.51 -28.35 -11.58
CA ILE A 87 -11.90 -28.38 -10.15
C ILE A 87 -11.46 -27.09 -9.45
N GLY A 88 -10.25 -26.61 -9.72
CA GLY A 88 -9.76 -25.35 -9.15
C GLY A 88 -10.62 -24.15 -9.54
N ASN A 89 -10.96 -24.02 -10.82
CA ASN A 89 -11.83 -22.94 -11.32
C ASN A 89 -13.23 -23.01 -10.71
N PHE A 90 -13.80 -24.20 -10.55
CA PHE A 90 -15.06 -24.39 -9.85
C PHE A 90 -14.99 -23.92 -8.39
N HIS A 91 -13.93 -24.28 -7.66
CA HIS A 91 -13.74 -23.84 -6.28
C HIS A 91 -13.57 -22.32 -6.16
N ILE A 92 -12.91 -21.67 -7.13
CA ILE A 92 -12.81 -20.20 -7.18
C ILE A 92 -14.19 -19.57 -7.39
N LYS A 93 -15.01 -20.12 -8.30
CA LYS A 93 -16.39 -19.65 -8.53
C LYS A 93 -17.25 -19.84 -7.27
N LYS A 94 -17.22 -21.02 -6.66
CA LYS A 94 -17.95 -21.34 -5.43
C LYS A 94 -17.52 -20.44 -4.26
N SER A 95 -16.24 -20.08 -4.19
CA SER A 95 -15.78 -19.08 -3.22
C SER A 95 -16.47 -17.73 -3.40
N ARG A 96 -16.66 -17.26 -4.64
CA ARG A 96 -17.35 -15.99 -4.91
C ARG A 96 -18.79 -16.02 -4.40
N GLU A 97 -19.51 -17.10 -4.68
CA GLU A 97 -20.88 -17.33 -4.17
C GLU A 97 -20.92 -17.34 -2.62
N LEU A 98 -19.93 -17.96 -1.98
CA LEU A 98 -19.81 -17.96 -0.52
C LEU A 98 -19.54 -16.56 0.07
N LEU A 99 -18.86 -15.68 -0.67
CA LEU A 99 -18.64 -14.29 -0.26
C LEU A 99 -19.90 -13.45 -0.34
N GLU A 100 -20.68 -13.63 -1.40
CA GLU A 100 -22.00 -13.00 -1.53
C GLU A 100 -22.93 -13.44 -0.40
N ALA A 101 -22.84 -14.72 0.02
CA ALA A 101 -23.54 -15.27 1.17
C ALA A 101 -22.92 -14.89 2.54
N LYS A 102 -21.91 -14.01 2.60
CA LYS A 102 -21.19 -13.58 3.82
C LYS A 102 -20.53 -14.71 4.62
N LYS A 103 -20.28 -15.86 3.99
CA LYS A 103 -19.58 -17.01 4.60
C LYS A 103 -18.07 -16.92 4.40
N PHE A 104 -17.46 -15.87 4.98
CA PHE A 104 -16.05 -15.51 4.74
C PHE A 104 -15.05 -16.64 5.01
N ARG A 105 -15.22 -17.39 6.11
CA ARG A 105 -14.29 -18.48 6.47
C ARG A 105 -14.27 -19.61 5.45
N GLU A 106 -15.46 -20.07 5.04
CA GLU A 106 -15.60 -21.14 4.04
C GLU A 106 -15.13 -20.68 2.67
N ALA A 107 -15.42 -19.42 2.31
CA ALA A 107 -14.96 -18.82 1.06
C ALA A 107 -13.43 -18.85 0.98
N ILE A 108 -12.72 -18.34 1.99
CA ILE A 108 -11.25 -18.29 2.00
C ILE A 108 -10.63 -19.69 1.88
N GLN A 109 -11.15 -20.67 2.63
CA GLN A 109 -10.68 -22.05 2.56
C GLN A 109 -10.85 -22.63 1.15
N THR A 110 -12.03 -22.43 0.57
CA THR A 110 -12.37 -22.90 -0.78
C THR A 110 -11.52 -22.21 -1.84
N LEU A 111 -11.30 -20.90 -1.69
CA LEU A 111 -10.46 -20.10 -2.59
C LEU A 111 -9.00 -20.55 -2.58
N THR A 112 -8.45 -20.80 -1.39
CA THR A 112 -7.05 -21.23 -1.24
C THR A 112 -6.81 -22.55 -1.96
N VAL A 113 -7.72 -23.52 -1.78
CA VAL A 113 -7.68 -24.81 -2.50
C VAL A 113 -7.88 -24.60 -4.00
N GLY A 114 -8.81 -23.74 -4.40
CA GLY A 114 -9.08 -23.41 -5.79
C GLY A 114 -7.87 -22.84 -6.53
N VAL A 115 -7.21 -21.84 -5.94
CA VAL A 115 -6.01 -21.19 -6.50
C VAL A 115 -4.82 -22.15 -6.54
N ALA A 116 -4.63 -22.98 -5.52
CA ALA A 116 -3.58 -24.01 -5.52
C ALA A 116 -3.78 -25.08 -6.62
N ARG A 117 -5.04 -25.30 -7.04
CA ARG A 117 -5.40 -26.25 -8.10
C ARG A 117 -5.41 -25.61 -9.50
N SER A 118 -5.77 -24.33 -9.60
CA SER A 118 -5.78 -23.55 -10.84
C SER A 118 -4.84 -22.34 -10.74
N PRO A 119 -3.51 -22.55 -10.83
CA PRO A 119 -2.54 -21.46 -10.68
C PRO A 119 -2.59 -20.45 -11.83
N LYS A 120 -3.21 -20.76 -12.98
CA LYS A 120 -3.37 -19.84 -14.11
C LYS A 120 -4.53 -18.84 -13.91
N ASN A 121 -5.42 -19.10 -12.95
CA ASN A 121 -6.58 -18.24 -12.71
C ASN A 121 -6.17 -16.95 -12.01
N ILE A 122 -6.00 -15.88 -12.80
CA ILE A 122 -5.54 -14.57 -12.36
C ILE A 122 -6.55 -13.93 -11.39
N GLU A 123 -7.84 -14.03 -11.67
CA GLU A 123 -8.90 -13.49 -10.81
C GLU A 123 -8.90 -14.12 -9.43
N GLY A 124 -8.79 -15.45 -9.35
CA GLY A 124 -8.74 -16.18 -8.07
C GLY A 124 -7.53 -15.78 -7.24
N ARG A 125 -6.36 -15.60 -7.88
CA ARG A 125 -5.15 -15.11 -7.21
C ARG A 125 -5.32 -13.68 -6.69
N ARG A 126 -5.90 -12.80 -7.50
CA ARG A 126 -6.17 -11.41 -7.11
C ARG A 126 -7.09 -11.37 -5.90
N MET A 127 -8.18 -12.14 -5.93
CA MET A 127 -9.11 -12.27 -4.80
C MET A 127 -8.42 -12.80 -3.54
N LEU A 128 -7.55 -13.80 -3.66
CA LEU A 128 -6.81 -14.34 -2.53
C LEU A 128 -5.79 -13.34 -1.95
N ALA A 129 -5.14 -12.55 -2.82
CA ALA A 129 -4.28 -11.46 -2.39
C ALA A 129 -5.07 -10.36 -1.65
N GLU A 130 -6.27 -10.01 -2.12
CA GLU A 130 -7.18 -9.07 -1.44
C GLU A 130 -7.57 -9.57 -0.03
N PHE A 131 -7.77 -10.88 0.16
CA PHE A 131 -7.99 -11.43 1.51
C PHE A 131 -6.81 -11.17 2.45
N TYR A 132 -5.59 -11.40 1.98
CA TYR A 132 -4.39 -11.13 2.77
C TYR A 132 -4.26 -9.64 3.12
N LEU A 133 -4.63 -8.73 2.22
CA LEU A 133 -4.60 -7.29 2.48
C LEU A 133 -5.66 -6.85 3.49
N VAL A 134 -6.92 -7.19 3.24
CA VAL A 134 -8.06 -6.61 3.97
C VAL A 134 -8.28 -7.30 5.32
N PHE A 135 -8.31 -8.63 5.35
CA PHE A 135 -8.69 -9.37 6.56
C PHE A 135 -7.50 -9.69 7.45
N PHE A 136 -6.37 -10.06 6.84
CA PHE A 136 -5.19 -10.47 7.60
C PHE A 136 -4.20 -9.34 7.85
N LYS A 137 -4.33 -8.22 7.13
CA LYS A 137 -3.36 -7.09 7.18
C LYS A 137 -1.93 -7.58 6.95
N ARG A 138 -1.77 -8.51 6.01
CA ARG A 138 -0.51 -9.19 5.63
C ARG A 138 -0.14 -8.86 4.18
N PRO A 139 0.39 -7.64 3.91
CA PRO A 139 0.76 -7.24 2.57
C PRO A 139 1.91 -8.09 2.00
N ASP A 140 2.79 -8.62 2.85
CA ASP A 140 3.85 -9.56 2.52
C ASP A 140 3.33 -10.82 1.81
N HIS A 141 2.29 -11.45 2.38
CA HIS A 141 1.66 -12.64 1.78
C HIS A 141 0.93 -12.30 0.47
N ALA A 142 0.26 -11.15 0.41
CA ALA A 142 -0.40 -10.68 -0.81
C ALA A 142 0.61 -10.47 -1.96
N ILE A 143 1.73 -9.81 -1.68
CA ILE A 143 2.82 -9.58 -2.64
C ILE A 143 3.36 -10.91 -3.17
N ASN A 144 3.66 -11.87 -2.29
CA ASN A 144 4.18 -13.18 -2.69
C ASN A 144 3.17 -13.96 -3.55
N MET A 145 1.88 -13.89 -3.22
CA MET A 145 0.81 -14.52 -4.00
C MET A 145 0.72 -13.93 -5.42
N LEU A 146 0.80 -12.60 -5.53
CA LEU A 146 0.76 -11.88 -6.80
C LEU A 146 2.01 -12.13 -7.64
N GLU A 147 3.20 -12.10 -7.03
CA GLU A 147 4.46 -12.34 -7.74
C GLU A 147 4.50 -13.72 -8.40
N GLY A 148 4.09 -14.77 -7.68
CA GLY A 148 4.00 -16.11 -8.25
C GLY A 148 2.97 -16.24 -9.38
N GLY A 149 2.10 -15.25 -9.57
CA GLY A 149 1.11 -15.19 -10.65
C GLY A 149 1.57 -14.40 -11.87
N LEU A 150 2.66 -13.62 -11.77
CA LEU A 150 3.15 -12.80 -12.89
C LEU A 150 3.51 -13.61 -14.13
N ILE A 151 3.92 -14.87 -13.96
CA ILE A 151 4.19 -15.80 -15.08
C ILE A 151 2.95 -15.97 -15.97
N PHE A 152 1.75 -15.90 -15.39
CA PHE A 152 0.47 -16.04 -16.09
C PHE A 152 -0.18 -14.68 -16.42
N ALA A 153 0.13 -13.64 -15.63
CA ALA A 153 -0.54 -12.34 -15.68
C ALA A 153 0.35 -11.21 -16.24
N LYS A 154 1.43 -11.53 -16.94
CA LYS A 154 2.39 -10.53 -17.47
C LYS A 154 1.80 -9.54 -18.47
N ASP A 155 0.67 -9.88 -19.09
CA ASP A 155 -0.06 -9.02 -20.02
C ASP A 155 -1.31 -8.36 -19.41
N ASP A 156 -1.61 -8.60 -18.13
CA ASP A 156 -2.74 -8.00 -17.41
C ASP A 156 -2.29 -6.70 -16.71
N PRO A 157 -2.68 -5.51 -17.22
CA PRO A 157 -2.27 -4.24 -16.64
C PRO A 157 -2.83 -4.03 -15.23
N GLN A 158 -4.01 -4.56 -14.91
CA GLN A 158 -4.62 -4.41 -13.59
C GLN A 158 -3.84 -5.24 -12.56
N TYR A 159 -3.44 -6.45 -12.94
CA TYR A 159 -2.67 -7.33 -12.07
C TYR A 159 -1.29 -6.75 -11.75
N ILE A 160 -0.57 -6.29 -12.79
CA ILE A 160 0.73 -5.64 -12.64
C ILE A 160 0.60 -4.36 -11.81
N ARG A 161 -0.45 -3.56 -12.07
CA ARG A 161 -0.72 -2.34 -11.30
C ARG A 161 -0.92 -2.64 -9.82
N LEU A 162 -1.72 -3.64 -9.48
CA LEU A 162 -1.93 -4.03 -8.08
C LEU A 162 -0.61 -4.48 -7.43
N TYR A 163 0.14 -5.37 -8.10
CA TYR A 163 1.40 -5.88 -7.57
C TYR A 163 2.43 -4.77 -7.32
N LEU A 164 2.72 -3.95 -8.32
CA LEU A 164 3.69 -2.86 -8.22
C LEU A 164 3.23 -1.77 -7.24
N ARG A 165 1.93 -1.46 -7.19
CA ARG A 165 1.37 -0.53 -6.19
C ARG A 165 1.62 -1.03 -4.77
N LEU A 166 1.41 -2.32 -4.49
CA LEU A 166 1.67 -2.88 -3.17
C LEU A 166 3.16 -2.82 -2.81
N LEU A 167 4.05 -3.11 -3.76
CA LEU A 167 5.49 -2.92 -3.51
C LEU A 167 5.84 -1.45 -3.24
N LEU A 168 5.23 -0.52 -3.98
CA LEU A 168 5.42 0.92 -3.76
C LEU A 168 4.96 1.34 -2.36
N GLU A 169 3.79 0.86 -1.92
CA GLU A 169 3.23 1.11 -0.58
C GLU A 169 4.11 0.51 0.53
N GLN A 170 4.76 -0.64 0.29
CA GLN A 170 5.67 -1.29 1.24
C GLN A 170 7.12 -0.76 1.19
N ASN A 171 7.41 0.22 0.34
CA ASN A 171 8.76 0.73 0.08
C ASN A 171 9.77 -0.37 -0.31
N ASP A 172 9.34 -1.37 -1.09
CA ASP A 172 10.20 -2.48 -1.54
C ASP A 172 10.81 -2.23 -2.93
N ASP A 173 11.61 -1.16 -3.02
CA ASP A 173 12.19 -0.67 -4.28
C ASP A 173 13.10 -1.67 -4.97
N LYS A 174 13.86 -2.45 -4.19
CA LYS A 174 14.76 -3.49 -4.73
C LYS A 174 13.97 -4.53 -5.51
N ARG A 175 12.82 -4.95 -4.99
CA ARG A 175 11.95 -5.94 -5.64
C ARG A 175 11.27 -5.35 -6.86
N ILE A 176 10.86 -4.07 -6.80
CA ILE A 176 10.33 -3.34 -7.97
C ILE A 176 11.34 -3.32 -9.11
N VAL A 177 12.59 -2.94 -8.83
CA VAL A 177 13.66 -2.88 -9.84
C VAL A 177 13.92 -4.27 -10.42
N ALA A 178 14.18 -5.27 -9.56
CA ALA A 178 14.51 -6.62 -9.99
C ALA A 178 13.40 -7.27 -10.86
N VAL A 179 12.14 -7.16 -10.43
CA VAL A 179 11.02 -7.77 -11.16
C VAL A 179 10.62 -6.92 -12.36
N GLY A 180 10.61 -5.59 -12.22
CA GLY A 180 10.27 -4.67 -13.30
C GLY A 180 11.22 -4.77 -14.48
N GLU A 181 12.53 -4.80 -14.24
CA GLU A 181 13.54 -4.97 -15.31
C GLU A 181 13.44 -6.35 -15.96
N LYS A 182 13.23 -7.40 -15.17
CA LYS A 182 12.98 -8.75 -15.70
C LYS A 182 11.77 -8.79 -16.61
N LEU A 183 10.66 -8.15 -16.22
CA LEU A 183 9.43 -8.09 -17.02
C LEU A 183 9.64 -7.26 -18.29
N LEU A 184 10.28 -6.10 -18.21
CA LEU A 184 10.50 -5.25 -19.39
C LEU A 184 11.48 -5.85 -20.42
N ASN A 185 12.40 -6.71 -19.97
CA ASN A 185 13.31 -7.47 -20.83
C ASN A 185 12.67 -8.75 -21.39
N ASP A 186 11.50 -9.17 -20.89
CA ASP A 186 10.74 -10.28 -21.44
C ASP A 186 10.05 -9.85 -22.74
N ALA A 187 10.50 -10.40 -23.87
CA ALA A 187 9.96 -10.12 -25.20
C ALA A 187 8.48 -10.52 -25.35
N ASP A 188 7.99 -11.42 -24.49
CA ASP A 188 6.63 -11.95 -24.57
C ASP A 188 5.56 -10.99 -24.05
N ILE A 189 5.92 -9.93 -23.31
CA ILE A 189 4.91 -8.95 -22.90
C ILE A 189 4.45 -8.21 -24.15
N LYS A 190 3.18 -8.33 -24.50
CA LYS A 190 2.56 -7.68 -25.65
C LYS A 190 1.77 -6.44 -25.26
N ASN A 191 1.24 -6.40 -24.03
CA ASN A 191 0.38 -5.32 -23.60
C ASN A 191 1.16 -4.02 -23.36
N VAL A 192 0.89 -3.00 -24.19
CA VAL A 192 1.53 -1.68 -24.10
C VAL A 192 1.26 -1.01 -22.74
N GLN A 193 0.03 -1.09 -22.22
CA GLN A 193 -0.31 -0.46 -20.94
C GLN A 193 0.44 -1.09 -19.77
N ALA A 194 0.64 -2.42 -19.80
CA ALA A 194 1.44 -3.11 -18.80
C ALA A 194 2.90 -2.64 -18.85
N LYS A 195 3.51 -2.58 -20.04
CA LYS A 195 4.87 -2.05 -20.23
C LYS A 195 5.01 -0.61 -19.77
N SER A 196 4.10 0.27 -20.17
CA SER A 196 4.10 1.67 -19.78
C SER A 196 4.01 1.83 -18.26
N TYR A 197 3.16 1.03 -17.60
CA TYR A 197 3.02 1.07 -16.15
C TYR A 197 4.29 0.58 -15.43
N ILE A 198 4.92 -0.50 -15.89
CA ILE A 198 6.19 -0.97 -15.30
C ILE A 198 7.28 0.10 -15.49
N ALA A 199 7.41 0.64 -16.70
CA ALA A 199 8.42 1.64 -17.03
C ALA A 199 8.25 2.93 -16.21
N ILE A 200 7.02 3.46 -16.06
CA ILE A 200 6.79 4.65 -15.23
C ILE A 200 7.04 4.38 -13.74
N THR A 201 6.73 3.17 -13.25
CA THR A 201 7.05 2.76 -11.88
C THR A 201 8.56 2.72 -11.67
N LEU A 202 9.33 2.11 -12.56
CA LEU A 202 10.80 2.10 -12.49
C LEU A 202 11.37 3.52 -12.55
N ALA A 203 10.91 4.33 -13.49
CA ALA A 203 11.32 5.73 -13.60
C ALA A 203 11.03 6.49 -12.29
N THR A 204 9.90 6.22 -11.64
CA THR A 204 9.54 6.81 -10.36
C THR A 204 10.46 6.36 -9.22
N VAL A 205 10.77 5.07 -9.13
CA VAL A 205 11.69 4.54 -8.12
C VAL A 205 13.10 5.09 -8.30
N TYR A 206 13.62 5.13 -9.54
CA TYR A 206 14.92 5.75 -9.82
C TYR A 206 14.94 7.24 -9.44
N ALA A 207 13.89 8.00 -9.78
CA ALA A 207 13.76 9.39 -9.34
C ALA A 207 13.61 9.54 -7.81
N MET A 208 13.01 8.56 -7.13
CA MET A 208 12.96 8.54 -5.65
C MET A 208 14.32 8.28 -5.02
N HIS A 209 15.24 7.63 -5.71
CA HIS A 209 16.63 7.51 -5.26
C HIS A 209 17.56 8.63 -5.75
N GLY A 210 17.01 9.62 -6.46
CA GLY A 210 17.76 10.76 -7.01
C GLY A 210 18.48 10.45 -8.32
N ASN A 211 18.23 9.29 -8.94
CA ASN A 211 18.77 8.96 -10.25
C ASN A 211 17.82 9.48 -11.35
N TYR A 212 17.85 10.80 -11.55
CA TYR A 212 16.94 11.50 -12.48
C TYR A 212 17.26 11.20 -13.95
N LYS A 213 18.53 10.95 -14.28
CA LYS A 213 18.96 10.56 -15.63
C LYS A 213 18.36 9.22 -16.04
N VAL A 214 18.54 8.17 -15.23
CA VAL A 214 17.94 6.85 -15.52
C VAL A 214 16.42 6.95 -15.52
N SER A 215 15.83 7.75 -14.62
CA SER A 215 14.39 8.03 -14.65
C SER A 215 13.92 8.58 -16.01
N ARG A 216 14.63 9.58 -16.56
CA ARG A 216 14.35 10.15 -17.89
C ARG A 216 14.55 9.13 -19.00
N GLU A 217 15.64 8.36 -18.98
CA GLU A 217 15.94 7.32 -19.97
C GLU A 217 14.80 6.28 -20.06
N TYR A 218 14.23 5.84 -18.93
CA TYR A 218 13.06 4.95 -18.94
C TYR A 218 11.82 5.63 -19.54
N ILE A 219 11.58 6.92 -19.30
CA ILE A 219 10.44 7.63 -19.87
C ILE A 219 10.59 7.77 -21.39
N GLU A 220 11.77 8.11 -21.87
CA GLU A 220 12.06 8.28 -23.30
C GLU A 220 12.06 6.93 -24.04
N LYS A 221 12.78 5.93 -23.52
CA LYS A 221 12.90 4.59 -24.13
C LYS A 221 11.54 3.92 -24.38
N TYR A 222 10.57 4.15 -23.49
CA TYR A 222 9.24 3.55 -23.58
C TYR A 222 8.18 4.52 -24.13
N GLY A 223 8.59 5.66 -24.71
CA GLY A 223 7.68 6.59 -25.40
C GLY A 223 6.67 7.28 -24.46
N LEU A 224 7.03 7.49 -23.20
CA LEU A 224 6.13 8.00 -22.17
C LEU A 224 6.20 9.53 -22.00
N ALA A 225 7.12 10.21 -22.68
CA ALA A 225 7.40 11.64 -22.49
C ALA A 225 6.19 12.56 -22.74
N GLU A 226 5.28 12.16 -23.64
CA GLU A 226 4.03 12.91 -23.94
C GLU A 226 2.81 12.37 -23.20
N THR A 227 2.98 11.39 -22.30
CA THR A 227 1.88 10.88 -21.48
C THR A 227 1.75 11.71 -20.21
N LEU A 228 0.53 11.86 -19.66
CA LEU A 228 0.32 12.57 -18.41
C LEU A 228 1.26 12.10 -17.27
N PRO A 229 1.42 10.79 -16.99
CA PRO A 229 2.36 10.32 -15.97
C PRO A 229 3.82 10.67 -16.28
N GLY A 230 4.23 10.60 -17.55
CA GLY A 230 5.59 10.93 -17.97
C GLY A 230 5.91 12.42 -17.82
N ILE A 231 5.01 13.31 -18.26
CA ILE A 231 5.16 14.77 -18.09
C ILE A 231 5.24 15.11 -16.61
N MET A 232 4.33 14.58 -15.79
CA MET A 232 4.36 14.81 -14.34
C MET A 232 5.67 14.33 -13.71
N ARG A 233 6.19 13.18 -14.15
CA ARG A 233 7.44 12.63 -13.62
C ARG A 233 8.66 13.45 -14.06
N LEU A 234 8.74 13.83 -15.33
CA LEU A 234 9.81 14.68 -15.86
C LEU A 234 9.80 16.06 -15.20
N ALA A 235 8.64 16.71 -15.09
CA ALA A 235 8.52 18.01 -14.43
C ALA A 235 8.97 17.95 -12.96
N LYS A 236 8.58 16.90 -12.24
CA LYS A 236 9.10 16.65 -10.88
C LYS A 236 10.59 16.32 -10.87
N ASN A 237 11.17 15.75 -11.92
CA ASN A 237 12.61 15.52 -11.96
C ASN A 237 13.33 16.86 -12.09
N GLU A 238 12.93 17.72 -13.04
CA GLU A 238 13.51 19.07 -13.19
C GLU A 238 13.41 19.88 -11.89
N TRP A 239 12.23 19.84 -11.25
CA TRP A 239 11.97 20.52 -9.99
C TRP A 239 12.98 20.14 -8.90
N GLU A 240 13.21 18.84 -8.75
CA GLU A 240 14.08 18.29 -7.70
C GLU A 240 15.56 18.46 -8.03
N MET A 241 15.91 18.63 -9.32
CA MET A 241 17.25 19.01 -9.76
C MET A 241 17.53 20.51 -9.54
N GLY A 242 16.51 21.31 -9.23
CA GLY A 242 16.63 22.75 -8.94
C GLY A 242 16.20 23.65 -10.10
N ASP A 243 15.96 23.11 -11.30
CA ASP A 243 15.46 23.88 -12.44
C ASP A 243 13.93 24.04 -12.37
N ARG A 244 13.51 24.93 -11.47
CA ARG A 244 12.09 25.22 -11.20
C ARG A 244 11.37 25.78 -12.42
N ASN A 245 12.07 26.57 -13.25
CA ASN A 245 11.49 27.17 -14.44
C ASN A 245 11.26 26.12 -15.53
N ALA A 246 12.24 25.24 -15.79
CA ALA A 246 12.06 24.15 -16.76
C ALA A 246 10.93 23.19 -16.35
N ALA A 247 10.78 22.92 -15.04
CA ALA A 247 9.70 22.10 -14.51
C ALA A 247 8.31 22.67 -14.86
N VAL A 248 8.12 23.98 -14.65
CA VAL A 248 6.88 24.69 -14.96
C VAL A 248 6.65 24.76 -16.47
N ASP A 249 7.66 25.15 -17.24
CA ASP A 249 7.61 25.25 -18.70
C ASP A 249 7.22 23.94 -19.36
N LEU A 250 7.74 22.82 -18.85
CA LEU A 250 7.40 21.49 -19.37
C LEU A 250 5.90 21.20 -19.24
N ILE A 251 5.30 21.57 -18.11
CA ILE A 251 3.86 21.40 -17.90
C ILE A 251 3.07 22.33 -18.82
N LEU A 252 3.44 23.62 -18.88
CA LEU A 252 2.73 24.62 -19.68
C LEU A 252 2.73 24.30 -21.17
N LYS A 253 3.87 23.86 -21.72
CA LYS A 253 3.99 23.46 -23.14
C LYS A 253 3.09 22.29 -23.51
N ASN A 254 2.80 21.41 -22.57
CA ASN A 254 1.99 20.21 -22.80
C ASN A 254 0.52 20.36 -22.37
N LEU A 255 0.17 21.44 -21.67
CA LEU A 255 -1.15 21.62 -21.06
C LEU A 255 -2.29 21.56 -22.08
N ASN A 256 -2.10 22.16 -23.25
CA ASN A 256 -3.11 22.18 -24.32
C ASN A 256 -3.29 20.82 -25.02
N LYS A 257 -2.31 19.92 -24.92
CA LYS A 257 -2.36 18.58 -25.52
C LYS A 257 -3.10 17.56 -24.63
N MET A 258 -3.38 17.91 -23.38
CA MET A 258 -3.95 16.99 -22.40
C MET A 258 -5.47 17.14 -22.29
N GLU A 259 -6.16 16.00 -22.29
CA GLU A 259 -7.59 15.92 -21.99
C GLU A 259 -7.85 16.17 -20.49
N LYS A 260 -7.02 15.62 -19.61
CA LYS A 260 -7.17 15.72 -18.14
C LYS A 260 -6.14 16.67 -17.54
N LYS A 261 -6.50 17.95 -17.46
CA LYS A 261 -5.62 19.03 -17.00
C LYS A 261 -5.59 19.21 -15.49
N GLU A 262 -6.57 18.68 -14.76
CA GLU A 262 -6.73 18.84 -13.31
C GLU A 262 -5.46 18.50 -12.51
N PHE A 263 -4.80 17.37 -12.81
CA PHE A 263 -3.55 16.96 -12.17
C PHE A 263 -2.38 17.89 -12.47
N LEU A 264 -2.31 18.45 -13.69
CA LEU A 264 -1.27 19.38 -14.09
C LEU A 264 -1.46 20.74 -13.42
N TYR A 265 -2.71 21.21 -13.32
CA TYR A 265 -3.01 22.42 -12.56
C TYR A 265 -2.64 22.25 -11.09
N GLY A 266 -2.98 21.12 -10.46
CA GLY A 266 -2.57 20.84 -9.08
C GLY A 266 -1.04 20.88 -8.88
N MET A 267 -0.27 20.36 -9.83
CA MET A 267 1.19 20.48 -9.80
C MET A 267 1.68 21.93 -9.95
N LEU A 268 1.08 22.69 -10.87
CA LEU A 268 1.43 24.11 -11.05
C LEU A 268 1.11 24.94 -9.80
N VAL A 269 -0.03 24.69 -9.13
CA VAL A 269 -0.36 25.34 -7.87
C VAL A 269 0.75 25.09 -6.85
N ASN A 270 1.15 23.83 -6.66
CA ASN A 270 2.21 23.49 -5.69
C ASN A 270 3.56 24.13 -6.07
N PHE A 271 3.96 24.07 -7.34
CA PHE A 271 5.21 24.68 -7.81
C PHE A 271 5.23 26.19 -7.60
N TYR A 272 4.18 26.90 -8.02
CA TYR A 272 4.13 28.35 -7.81
C TYR A 272 4.04 28.73 -6.33
N MET A 273 3.40 27.91 -5.50
CA MET A 273 3.41 28.07 -4.05
C MET A 273 4.80 27.96 -3.43
N GLU A 274 5.56 26.93 -3.81
CA GLU A 274 6.94 26.74 -3.36
C GLU A 274 7.90 27.81 -3.90
N MET A 275 7.60 28.42 -5.06
CA MET A 275 8.29 29.60 -5.60
C MET A 275 7.87 30.92 -4.93
N GLY A 276 6.86 30.92 -4.05
CA GLY A 276 6.31 32.13 -3.44
C GLY A 276 5.43 32.98 -4.37
N ASN A 277 5.12 32.52 -5.58
CA ASN A 277 4.25 33.21 -6.52
C ASN A 277 2.77 32.84 -6.28
N ILE A 278 2.20 33.46 -5.24
CA ILE A 278 0.83 33.18 -4.78
C ILE A 278 -0.23 33.54 -5.83
N ASP A 279 0.04 34.54 -6.68
CA ASP A 279 -0.94 35.00 -7.68
C ASP A 279 -1.11 33.99 -8.82
N GLU A 280 -0.02 33.44 -9.36
CA GLU A 280 -0.11 32.36 -10.35
C GLU A 280 -0.70 31.07 -9.74
N ALA A 281 -0.30 30.72 -8.52
CA ALA A 281 -0.91 29.60 -7.80
C ALA A 281 -2.43 29.76 -7.68
N ARG A 282 -2.92 30.98 -7.39
CA ARG A 282 -4.36 31.27 -7.34
C ARG A 282 -5.03 31.11 -8.71
N ARG A 283 -4.42 31.64 -9.78
CA ARG A 283 -4.96 31.51 -11.14
C ARG A 283 -5.15 30.04 -11.53
N TYR A 284 -4.13 29.22 -11.34
CA TYR A 284 -4.22 27.78 -11.66
C TYR A 284 -5.16 27.02 -10.73
N SER A 285 -5.30 27.42 -9.47
CA SER A 285 -6.29 26.85 -8.55
C SER A 285 -7.73 27.12 -8.99
N VAL A 286 -8.01 28.32 -9.52
CA VAL A 286 -9.31 28.65 -10.12
C VAL A 286 -9.56 27.80 -11.36
N LEU A 287 -8.59 27.67 -12.27
CA LEU A 287 -8.71 26.81 -13.46
C LEU A 287 -8.96 25.35 -13.06
N ARG A 288 -8.25 24.86 -12.04
CA ARG A 288 -8.48 23.52 -11.48
C ARG A 288 -9.90 23.35 -10.95
N SER A 289 -10.41 24.35 -10.24
CA SER A 289 -11.78 24.34 -9.70
C SER A 289 -12.84 24.39 -10.80
N ILE A 290 -12.54 25.00 -11.96
CA ILE A 290 -13.44 24.99 -13.13
C ILE A 290 -13.51 23.59 -13.76
N GLU A 291 -12.38 22.87 -13.82
CA GLU A 291 -12.35 21.48 -14.32
C GLU A 291 -13.11 20.51 -13.40
N ASN A 292 -13.18 20.78 -12.10
CA ASN A 292 -13.95 19.96 -11.15
C ASN A 292 -14.72 20.80 -10.11
N PRO A 293 -15.84 21.43 -10.49
CA PRO A 293 -16.58 22.39 -9.65
C PRO A 293 -17.20 21.80 -8.38
N PHE A 294 -17.31 20.49 -8.29
CA PHE A 294 -17.95 19.79 -7.18
C PHE A 294 -16.95 19.31 -6.12
N SER A 295 -15.64 19.43 -6.35
CA SER A 295 -14.63 19.04 -5.35
C SER A 295 -14.52 20.10 -4.26
N ILE A 296 -14.95 19.73 -3.06
CA ILE A 296 -14.75 20.54 -1.84
C ILE A 296 -13.26 20.69 -1.53
N GLU A 297 -12.43 19.67 -1.82
CA GLU A 297 -10.99 19.70 -1.58
C GLU A 297 -10.32 20.83 -2.38
N GLN A 298 -10.69 21.00 -3.65
CA GLN A 298 -10.18 22.10 -4.49
C GLN A 298 -10.66 23.48 -4.01
N LYS A 299 -11.92 23.58 -3.58
CA LYS A 299 -12.43 24.83 -2.99
C LYS A 299 -11.70 25.21 -1.70
N ILE A 300 -11.34 24.23 -0.87
CA ILE A 300 -10.54 24.47 0.34
C ILE A 300 -9.10 24.86 0.01
N GLU A 301 -8.49 24.23 -1.00
CA GLU A 301 -7.18 24.66 -1.51
C GLU A 301 -7.22 26.13 -1.95
N PHE A 302 -8.25 26.52 -2.69
CA PHE A 302 -8.48 27.91 -3.06
C PHE A 302 -8.66 28.83 -1.85
N LEU A 303 -9.45 28.44 -0.84
CA LEU A 303 -9.56 29.21 0.42
C LEU A 303 -8.22 29.40 1.12
N ARG A 304 -7.37 28.36 1.17
CA ARG A 304 -6.03 28.43 1.76
C ARG A 304 -5.16 29.44 0.99
N LEU A 305 -5.24 29.46 -0.33
CA LEU A 305 -4.54 30.43 -1.18
C LEU A 305 -5.04 31.86 -0.96
N LEU A 306 -6.36 32.05 -0.87
CA LEU A 306 -6.94 33.36 -0.56
C LEU A 306 -6.46 33.88 0.80
N LYS A 307 -6.45 33.03 1.83
CA LYS A 307 -5.93 33.41 3.15
C LYS A 307 -4.46 33.81 3.07
N LYS A 308 -3.62 33.03 2.37
CA LYS A 308 -2.20 33.35 2.18
C LYS A 308 -1.98 34.67 1.42
N SER A 309 -2.91 35.06 0.54
CA SER A 309 -2.87 36.35 -0.15
C SER A 309 -3.28 37.55 0.71
N GLY A 310 -3.80 37.33 1.92
CA GLY A 310 -4.22 38.39 2.83
C GLY A 310 -5.63 38.93 2.61
N ASP A 311 -6.40 38.38 1.67
CA ASP A 311 -7.77 38.82 1.37
C ASP A 311 -8.80 38.23 2.36
N THR A 312 -8.76 38.71 3.60
CA THR A 312 -9.58 38.18 4.70
C THR A 312 -11.08 38.35 4.48
N LYS A 313 -11.51 39.41 3.80
CA LYS A 313 -12.92 39.66 3.50
C LYS A 313 -13.49 38.61 2.55
N ARG A 314 -12.79 38.32 1.45
CA ARG A 314 -13.22 37.27 0.52
C ARG A 314 -13.19 35.90 1.18
N VAL A 315 -12.19 35.61 2.00
CA VAL A 315 -12.15 34.35 2.76
C VAL A 315 -13.40 34.17 3.61
N MET A 316 -13.80 35.18 4.39
CA MET A 316 -15.01 35.08 5.22
C MET A 316 -16.28 34.83 4.40
N GLN A 317 -16.44 35.55 3.29
CA GLN A 317 -17.59 35.39 2.40
C GLN A 317 -17.66 33.98 1.80
N GLU A 318 -16.54 33.48 1.27
CA GLU A 318 -16.46 32.14 0.68
C GLU A 318 -16.64 31.05 1.74
N VAL A 319 -16.08 31.22 2.94
CA VAL A 319 -16.27 30.30 4.07
C VAL A 319 -17.75 30.19 4.46
N ASP A 320 -18.46 31.32 4.58
CA ASP A 320 -19.89 31.30 4.91
C ASP A 320 -20.73 30.68 3.78
N THR A 321 -20.41 30.97 2.51
CA THR A 321 -21.07 30.33 1.36
C THR A 321 -20.88 28.82 1.40
N LEU A 322 -19.65 28.34 1.58
CA LEU A 322 -19.34 26.91 1.61
C LEU A 322 -19.94 26.22 2.83
N PHE A 323 -19.89 26.85 4.00
CA PHE A 323 -20.53 26.31 5.20
C PHE A 323 -22.03 26.13 4.99
N ASN A 324 -22.72 27.15 4.47
CA ASN A 324 -24.16 27.05 4.22
C ASN A 324 -24.52 26.00 3.16
N GLN A 325 -23.65 25.81 2.16
CA GLN A 325 -23.84 24.79 1.13
C GLN A 325 -23.62 23.35 1.65
N TYR A 326 -22.64 23.15 2.54
CA TYR A 326 -22.15 21.81 2.91
C TYR A 326 -22.40 21.42 4.38
N LYS A 327 -23.08 22.24 5.18
CA LYS A 327 -23.40 21.96 6.60
C LYS A 327 -24.14 20.64 6.84
N ASP A 328 -24.87 20.15 5.84
CA ASP A 328 -25.67 18.92 5.92
C ASP A 328 -24.96 17.70 5.30
N ASP A 329 -23.74 17.87 4.78
CA ASP A 329 -22.88 16.78 4.30
C ASP A 329 -21.70 16.57 5.26
N ASN A 330 -21.72 15.46 5.99
CA ASN A 330 -20.69 15.12 6.97
C ASN A 330 -19.27 15.14 6.38
N ARG A 331 -19.07 14.64 5.15
CA ARG A 331 -17.72 14.58 4.56
C ARG A 331 -17.19 15.97 4.25
N SER A 332 -18.00 16.81 3.61
CA SER A 332 -17.62 18.19 3.28
C SER A 332 -17.47 19.06 4.52
N LEU A 333 -18.32 18.85 5.53
CA LEU A 333 -18.22 19.56 6.81
C LEU A 333 -16.93 19.21 7.57
N LEU A 334 -16.48 17.94 7.54
CA LEU A 334 -15.17 17.55 8.08
C LEU A 334 -14.00 18.23 7.35
N ASN A 335 -14.10 18.37 6.03
CA ASN A 335 -13.09 19.08 5.26
C ASN A 335 -13.03 20.58 5.67
N LEU A 336 -14.19 21.22 5.89
CA LEU A 336 -14.24 22.58 6.44
C LEU A 336 -13.71 22.66 7.88
N ALA A 337 -13.94 21.64 8.71
CA ALA A 337 -13.41 21.57 10.08
C ALA A 337 -11.88 21.49 10.10
N ASN A 338 -11.29 20.68 9.20
CA ASN A 338 -9.84 20.63 9.00
C ASN A 338 -9.28 22.00 8.60
N PHE A 339 -9.95 22.68 7.66
CA PHE A 339 -9.56 24.04 7.27
C PHE A 339 -9.64 25.03 8.44
N ALA A 340 -10.72 25.02 9.23
CA ALA A 340 -10.86 25.86 10.41
C ALA A 340 -9.72 25.63 11.41
N THR A 341 -9.35 24.37 11.61
CA THR A 341 -8.25 23.95 12.49
C THR A 341 -6.90 24.43 11.98
N ASP A 342 -6.60 24.27 10.68
CA ASP A 342 -5.37 24.78 10.05
C ASP A 342 -5.21 26.30 10.19
N VAL A 343 -6.35 26.99 10.09
CA VAL A 343 -6.43 28.45 10.13
C VAL A 343 -6.36 28.97 11.57
N CYS A 344 -6.49 28.10 12.56
CA CYS A 344 -6.65 28.40 13.99
C CYS A 344 -7.92 29.22 14.29
N ASP A 345 -9.01 29.02 13.53
CA ASP A 345 -10.30 29.70 13.73
C ASP A 345 -11.20 28.89 14.66
N VAL A 346 -11.09 29.15 15.96
CA VAL A 346 -11.84 28.44 17.02
C VAL A 346 -13.34 28.74 16.96
N GLU A 347 -13.74 29.94 16.55
CA GLU A 347 -15.15 30.32 16.48
C GLU A 347 -15.85 29.64 15.30
N PHE A 348 -15.20 29.60 14.13
CA PHE A 348 -15.73 28.85 13.01
C PHE A 348 -15.77 27.34 13.30
N MET A 349 -14.73 26.80 13.95
CA MET A 349 -14.74 25.39 14.38
C MET A 349 -15.88 25.10 15.37
N ARG A 350 -16.20 26.01 16.27
CA ARG A 350 -17.35 25.90 17.18
C ARG A 350 -18.69 25.91 16.43
N ARG A 351 -18.84 26.77 15.40
CA ARG A 351 -20.03 26.77 14.52
C ARG A 351 -20.19 25.41 13.82
N ILE A 352 -19.10 24.84 13.31
CA ILE A 352 -19.10 23.52 12.68
C ILE A 352 -19.48 22.43 13.69
N TYR A 353 -18.88 22.44 14.88
CA TYR A 353 -19.18 21.51 15.96
C TYR A 353 -20.68 21.49 16.31
N ASN A 354 -21.29 22.66 16.48
CA ASN A 354 -22.71 22.78 16.77
C ASN A 354 -23.59 22.27 15.62
N SER A 355 -23.20 22.56 14.36
CA SER A 355 -23.90 22.05 13.18
C SER A 355 -23.86 20.53 13.12
N ALA A 356 -22.68 19.93 13.34
CA ALA A 356 -22.52 18.48 13.34
C ALA A 356 -23.34 17.80 14.44
N LEU A 357 -23.43 18.42 15.63
CA LEU A 357 -24.26 17.96 16.72
C LEU A 357 -25.76 17.99 16.35
N ASN A 358 -26.23 19.10 15.78
CA ASN A 358 -27.63 19.26 15.36
C ASN A 358 -28.03 18.29 14.24
N SER A 359 -27.10 18.00 13.32
CA SER A 359 -27.32 17.06 12.21
C SER A 359 -27.13 15.59 12.62
N GLY A 360 -26.74 15.31 13.87
CA GLY A 360 -26.57 13.94 14.39
C GLY A 360 -25.38 13.18 13.78
N PHE A 361 -24.33 13.89 13.37
CA PHE A 361 -23.15 13.26 12.79
C PHE A 361 -22.27 12.55 13.84
N PRO A 362 -21.42 11.59 13.41
CA PRO A 362 -20.45 10.95 14.30
C PRO A 362 -19.54 12.01 14.94
N MET A 363 -19.61 12.16 16.28
CA MET A 363 -19.03 13.34 16.94
C MET A 363 -17.53 13.25 17.18
N ALA A 364 -16.94 12.05 17.20
CA ALA A 364 -15.53 11.84 17.53
C ALA A 364 -14.55 12.72 16.73
N PRO A 365 -14.64 12.79 15.38
CA PRO A 365 -13.74 13.64 14.59
C PRO A 365 -13.87 15.12 14.93
N TYR A 366 -15.10 15.61 15.12
CA TYR A 366 -15.37 17.01 15.45
C TYR A 366 -14.88 17.38 16.85
N CYS A 367 -15.02 16.50 17.85
CA CYS A 367 -14.44 16.70 19.18
C CYS A 367 -12.92 16.80 19.12
N LEU A 368 -12.26 15.90 18.37
CA LEU A 368 -10.80 15.89 18.24
C LEU A 368 -10.28 17.14 17.50
N LEU A 369 -10.93 17.53 16.39
CA LEU A 369 -10.57 18.74 15.64
C LEU A 369 -10.83 20.01 16.44
N TRP A 370 -11.92 20.07 17.21
CA TRP A 370 -12.17 21.23 18.06
C TRP A 370 -11.11 21.35 19.16
N LEU A 371 -10.75 20.24 19.82
CA LEU A 371 -9.65 20.20 20.79
C LEU A 371 -8.33 20.63 20.15
N GLU A 372 -8.01 20.12 18.96
CA GLU A 372 -6.80 20.51 18.22
C GLU A 372 -6.81 22.00 17.85
N SER A 373 -7.95 22.56 17.44
CA SER A 373 -8.07 23.99 17.12
C SER A 373 -7.78 24.88 18.32
N MET A 374 -8.23 24.50 19.53
CA MET A 374 -7.93 25.21 20.77
C MET A 374 -6.43 25.16 21.10
N ILE A 375 -5.82 23.97 20.96
CA ILE A 375 -4.37 23.77 21.16
C ILE A 375 -3.57 24.61 20.16
N ALA A 376 -3.95 24.62 18.89
CA ALA A 376 -3.29 25.39 17.83
C ALA A 376 -3.41 26.90 18.06
N ASN A 377 -4.53 27.36 18.60
CA ASN A 377 -4.73 28.76 19.01
C ASN A 377 -4.15 29.09 20.40
N LYS A 378 -3.33 28.18 20.99
CA LYS A 378 -2.70 28.31 22.31
C LYS A 378 -3.68 28.47 23.49
N ASN A 379 -4.95 28.12 23.30
CA ASN A 379 -5.95 28.14 24.35
C ASN A 379 -5.95 26.83 25.14
N TYR A 380 -4.85 26.59 25.86
CA TYR A 380 -4.62 25.33 26.56
C TYR A 380 -5.58 25.12 27.74
N LYS A 381 -6.01 26.20 28.42
CA LYS A 381 -6.95 26.10 29.54
C LYS A 381 -8.31 25.56 29.09
N ASP A 382 -8.89 26.12 28.03
CA ASP A 382 -10.17 25.64 27.52
C ASP A 382 -10.04 24.25 26.91
N ALA A 383 -8.91 23.95 26.25
CA ALA A 383 -8.62 22.61 25.76
C ALA A 383 -8.59 21.56 26.89
N THR A 384 -7.91 21.86 28.01
CA THR A 384 -7.89 20.94 29.17
C THR A 384 -9.28 20.74 29.74
N LYS A 385 -10.05 21.83 29.95
CA LYS A 385 -11.41 21.76 30.46
C LYS A 385 -12.31 20.90 29.57
N PHE A 386 -12.31 21.16 28.27
CA PHE A 386 -13.09 20.40 27.29
C PHE A 386 -12.71 18.92 27.28
N SER A 387 -11.41 18.61 27.38
CA SER A 387 -10.95 17.23 27.44
C SER A 387 -11.37 16.49 28.71
N GLU A 388 -11.48 17.20 29.84
CA GLU A 388 -12.00 16.64 31.09
C GLU A 388 -13.51 16.40 31.04
N ASP A 389 -14.26 17.29 30.39
CA ASP A 389 -15.68 17.10 30.17
C ASP A 389 -15.95 15.84 29.33
N ILE A 390 -15.17 15.62 28.25
CA ILE A 390 -15.21 14.37 27.47
C ILE A 390 -14.91 13.14 28.35
N MET A 391 -13.90 13.20 29.22
CA MET A 391 -13.56 12.10 30.12
C MET A 391 -14.64 11.81 31.17
N ARG A 392 -15.40 12.83 31.59
CA ARG A 392 -16.55 12.67 32.50
C ARG A 392 -17.73 12.01 31.82
N GLU A 393 -18.05 12.40 30.59
CA GLU A 393 -19.15 11.83 29.81
C GLU A 393 -18.87 10.39 29.35
N LYS A 394 -17.59 10.03 29.17
CA LYS A 394 -17.13 8.69 28.74
C LYS A 394 -17.82 8.18 27.46
N PRO A 395 -17.85 8.97 26.37
CA PRO A 395 -18.46 8.52 25.12
C PRO A 395 -17.79 7.25 24.57
N VAL A 396 -18.60 6.42 23.90
CA VAL A 396 -18.20 5.10 23.39
C VAL A 396 -17.00 5.18 22.45
N TRP A 397 -16.91 6.26 21.65
CA TRP A 397 -15.86 6.44 20.66
C TRP A 397 -14.46 6.64 21.26
N ILE A 398 -14.32 7.01 22.54
CA ILE A 398 -13.00 7.19 23.16
C ILE A 398 -12.15 5.94 23.05
N LYS A 399 -12.74 4.75 23.17
CA LYS A 399 -12.01 3.48 23.06
C LYS A 399 -11.32 3.31 21.70
N GLN A 400 -11.89 3.88 20.64
CA GLN A 400 -11.34 3.82 19.29
C GLN A 400 -10.22 4.86 19.08
N TYR A 401 -10.35 6.04 19.70
CA TYR A 401 -9.45 7.18 19.52
C TYR A 401 -8.57 7.46 20.75
N GLU A 402 -8.44 6.49 21.65
CA GLU A 402 -7.85 6.66 22.97
C GLU A 402 -6.44 7.26 22.91
N ASP A 403 -5.61 6.73 22.01
CA ASP A 403 -4.23 7.18 21.85
C ASP A 403 -4.12 8.60 21.29
N ILE A 404 -4.90 8.92 20.25
CA ILE A 404 -4.93 10.27 19.65
C ILE A 404 -5.44 11.28 20.68
N PHE A 405 -6.52 10.94 21.37
CA PHE A 405 -7.10 11.78 22.40
C PHE A 405 -6.14 12.00 23.57
N SER A 406 -5.44 10.95 24.01
CA SER A 406 -4.42 11.04 25.07
C SER A 406 -3.24 11.92 24.66
N CYS A 407 -2.78 11.84 23.40
CA CYS A 407 -1.75 12.73 22.86
C CYS A 407 -2.19 14.21 22.89
N LEU A 408 -3.40 14.52 22.43
CA LEU A 408 -3.94 15.89 22.45
C LEU A 408 -4.10 16.41 23.89
N ARG A 409 -4.58 15.56 24.80
CA ARG A 409 -4.66 15.89 26.23
C ARG A 409 -3.30 16.17 26.83
N ALA A 410 -2.29 15.35 26.53
CA ALA A 410 -0.94 15.57 27.04
C ALA A 410 -0.37 16.92 26.59
N ILE A 411 -0.60 17.31 25.33
CA ILE A 411 -0.20 18.62 24.82
C ILE A 411 -0.95 19.75 25.56
N ALA A 412 -2.27 19.63 25.73
CA ALA A 412 -3.08 20.62 26.44
C ALA A 412 -2.61 20.78 27.90
N TYR A 413 -2.35 19.69 28.60
CA TYR A 413 -1.83 19.74 29.98
C TYR A 413 -0.45 20.38 30.07
N TYR A 414 0.45 20.05 29.14
CA TYR A 414 1.77 20.68 29.11
C TYR A 414 1.67 22.19 28.88
N GLY A 415 0.87 22.62 27.89
CA GLY A 415 0.63 24.04 27.63
C GLY A 415 -0.10 24.77 28.76
N ALA A 416 -0.85 24.05 29.59
CA ALA A 416 -1.46 24.57 30.82
C ALA A 416 -0.54 24.45 32.06
N SER A 417 0.75 24.15 31.87
CA SER A 417 1.77 23.99 32.92
C SER A 417 1.57 22.82 33.89
N ASN A 418 0.76 21.83 33.53
CA ASN A 418 0.60 20.57 34.27
C ASN A 418 1.46 19.46 33.64
N ILE A 419 2.77 19.55 33.86
CA ILE A 419 3.76 18.66 33.23
C ILE A 419 3.60 17.21 33.70
N GLY A 420 3.30 16.98 34.98
CA GLY A 420 3.15 15.63 35.54
C GLY A 420 2.03 14.83 34.88
N MET A 421 0.87 15.46 34.62
CA MET A 421 -0.22 14.80 33.89
C MET A 421 0.13 14.56 32.42
N SER A 422 0.83 15.50 31.79
CA SER A 422 1.32 15.32 30.42
C SER A 422 2.26 14.11 30.32
N GLU A 423 3.20 13.99 31.25
CA GLU A 423 4.16 12.88 31.30
C GLU A 423 3.48 11.53 31.50
N ALA A 424 2.56 11.43 32.47
CA ALA A 424 1.83 10.19 32.73
C ALA A 424 1.06 9.69 31.50
N LEU A 425 0.39 10.60 30.77
CA LEU A 425 -0.35 10.27 29.56
C LEU A 425 0.56 9.79 28.43
N ILE A 426 1.69 10.46 28.19
CA ILE A 426 2.64 10.06 27.15
C ILE A 426 3.24 8.69 27.47
N ASP A 427 3.58 8.43 28.74
CA ASP A 427 4.12 7.13 29.14
C ASP A 427 3.11 6.00 28.95
N GLU A 428 1.83 6.24 29.25
CA GLU A 428 0.76 5.28 29.02
C GLU A 428 0.58 4.98 27.52
N VAL A 429 0.57 6.03 26.69
CA VAL A 429 0.47 5.92 25.23
C VAL A 429 1.62 5.10 24.65
N LEU A 430 2.86 5.40 25.07
CA LEU A 430 4.04 4.68 24.61
C LEU A 430 4.01 3.20 25.06
N LYS A 431 3.58 2.92 26.30
CA LYS A 431 3.42 1.55 26.83
C LYS A 431 2.38 0.73 26.07
N ARG A 432 1.23 1.31 25.69
CA ARG A 432 0.20 0.60 24.91
C ARG A 432 0.69 0.20 23.52
N GLY A 433 1.44 1.09 22.89
CA GLY A 433 2.15 0.86 21.65
C GLY A 433 1.34 0.54 20.40
N LYS A 434 0.10 1.04 20.35
CA LYS A 434 -0.79 0.93 19.19
C LYS A 434 -0.78 2.19 18.30
N VAL A 435 -0.06 3.24 18.73
CA VAL A 435 -0.07 4.54 18.06
C VAL A 435 0.63 4.47 16.70
N SER A 436 0.04 5.14 15.71
CA SER A 436 0.67 5.27 14.40
C SER A 436 1.88 6.21 14.45
N PRO A 437 2.91 5.99 13.61
CA PRO A 437 4.08 6.86 13.58
C PRO A 437 3.75 8.31 13.19
N ARG A 438 2.68 8.52 12.40
CA ARG A 438 2.20 9.87 12.03
C ARG A 438 1.72 10.65 13.25
N VAL A 439 0.98 10.00 14.16
CA VAL A 439 0.47 10.63 15.38
C VAL A 439 1.61 10.90 16.37
N LEU A 440 2.55 9.97 16.52
CA LEU A 440 3.75 10.20 17.34
C LEU A 440 4.55 11.40 16.82
N PHE A 441 4.77 11.45 15.50
CA PHE A 441 5.46 12.54 14.83
C PHE A 441 4.76 13.89 15.01
N SER A 442 3.44 13.98 14.76
CA SER A 442 2.70 15.23 14.92
C SER A 442 2.69 15.70 16.37
N THR A 443 2.55 14.77 17.31
CA THR A 443 2.58 15.06 18.75
C THR A 443 3.95 15.60 19.16
N ALA A 444 5.04 14.97 18.70
CA ALA A 444 6.40 15.43 18.96
C ALA A 444 6.64 16.86 18.47
N ARG A 445 6.16 17.20 17.26
CA ARG A 445 6.26 18.57 16.73
C ARG A 445 5.52 19.59 17.60
N ARG A 446 4.32 19.26 18.09
CA ARG A 446 3.58 20.16 18.99
C ARG A 446 4.31 20.39 20.31
N PHE A 447 4.98 19.36 20.84
CA PHE A 447 5.84 19.49 22.02
C PHE A 447 7.09 20.33 21.73
N GLU A 448 7.70 20.18 20.56
CA GLU A 448 8.81 21.01 20.11
C GLU A 448 8.41 22.50 20.01
N ASP A 449 7.25 22.81 19.44
CA ASP A 449 6.70 24.17 19.36
C ASP A 449 6.48 24.79 20.76
N LEU A 450 6.29 23.96 21.78
CA LEU A 450 6.15 24.31 23.19
C LEU A 450 7.50 24.36 23.94
N GLY A 451 8.62 24.10 23.26
CA GLY A 451 9.97 24.04 23.86
C GLY A 451 10.24 22.74 24.64
N ALA A 452 9.37 21.75 24.56
CA ALA A 452 9.46 20.48 25.29
C ALA A 452 10.33 19.45 24.55
N LEU A 453 11.62 19.76 24.35
CA LEU A 453 12.53 18.95 23.54
C LEU A 453 12.64 17.49 24.01
N ASN A 454 12.61 17.24 25.32
CA ASN A 454 12.68 15.89 25.89
C ASN A 454 11.47 15.03 25.49
N PHE A 455 10.26 15.59 25.50
CA PHE A 455 9.04 14.90 25.05
C PHE A 455 9.12 14.60 23.57
N SER A 456 9.55 15.57 22.76
CA SER A 456 9.69 15.42 21.31
C SER A 456 10.69 14.31 20.96
N MET A 457 11.90 14.33 21.55
CA MET A 457 12.92 13.30 21.33
C MET A 457 12.43 11.91 21.76
N ARG A 458 11.76 11.78 22.91
CA ARG A 458 11.24 10.50 23.41
C ARG A 458 10.21 9.88 22.46
N LEU A 459 9.25 10.69 22.01
CA LEU A 459 8.22 10.28 21.04
C LEU A 459 8.81 9.88 19.69
N LEU A 460 9.77 10.66 19.18
CA LEU A 460 10.42 10.39 17.90
C LEU A 460 11.33 9.15 17.96
N SER A 461 12.05 8.96 19.07
CA SER A 461 12.87 7.76 19.29
C SER A 461 12.01 6.50 19.28
N ASP A 462 10.88 6.48 20.01
CA ASP A 462 9.96 5.35 20.00
C ASP A 462 9.34 5.11 18.61
N ALA A 463 8.99 6.19 17.90
CA ALA A 463 8.47 6.09 16.54
C ALA A 463 9.50 5.49 15.57
N VAL A 464 10.77 5.89 15.65
CA VAL A 464 11.85 5.39 14.78
C VAL A 464 12.24 3.96 15.14
N GLU A 465 12.23 3.60 16.43
CA GLU A 465 12.53 2.24 16.88
C GLU A 465 11.49 1.24 16.35
N ARG A 466 10.20 1.60 16.43
CA ARG A 466 9.09 0.74 15.98
C ARG A 466 8.86 0.80 14.48
N PHE A 467 9.10 1.95 13.87
CA PHE A 467 8.87 2.20 12.45
C PHE A 467 10.13 2.82 11.80
N PRO A 468 11.22 2.04 11.63
CA PRO A 468 12.49 2.57 11.12
C PRO A 468 12.42 3.17 9.72
N ARG A 469 11.39 2.81 8.95
CA ARG A 469 11.16 3.32 7.58
C ARG A 469 10.30 4.60 7.54
N HIS A 470 9.84 5.12 8.68
CA HIS A 470 9.03 6.34 8.71
C HIS A 470 9.91 7.60 8.60
N GLN A 471 10.10 8.06 7.37
CA GLN A 471 11.06 9.12 7.02
C GLN A 471 10.88 10.41 7.83
N LEU A 472 9.65 10.93 7.96
CA LEU A 472 9.42 12.21 8.67
C LEU A 472 9.82 12.16 10.15
N ALA A 473 9.64 11.01 10.80
CA ALA A 473 10.05 10.84 12.19
C ALA A 473 11.58 10.78 12.29
N LEU A 474 12.21 10.01 11.40
CA LEU A 474 13.66 9.86 11.36
C LEU A 474 14.37 11.19 11.06
N THR A 475 13.91 11.94 10.07
CA THR A 475 14.52 13.23 9.69
C THR A 475 14.48 14.23 10.84
N ASN A 476 13.34 14.29 11.55
CA ASN A 476 13.19 15.21 12.68
C ASN A 476 13.96 14.73 13.91
N LEU A 477 14.05 13.42 14.14
CA LEU A 477 14.90 12.87 15.20
C LEU A 477 16.37 13.23 14.97
N ILE A 478 16.90 12.99 13.76
CA ILE A 478 18.29 13.34 13.39
C ILE A 478 18.54 14.83 13.60
N ARG A 479 17.62 15.69 13.17
CA ARG A 479 17.73 17.14 13.39
C ARG A 479 17.85 17.47 14.88
N LEU A 480 16.96 16.94 15.71
CA LEU A 480 16.98 17.19 17.16
C LEU A 480 18.22 16.60 17.84
N GLU A 481 18.71 15.44 17.40
CA GLU A 481 19.96 14.84 17.87
C GLU A 481 21.16 15.74 17.55
N ILE A 482 21.20 16.30 16.34
CA ILE A 482 22.25 17.26 15.93
C ILE A 482 22.17 18.54 16.75
N GLU A 483 20.98 19.13 16.90
CA GLU A 483 20.75 20.37 17.66
C GLU A 483 21.12 20.19 19.14
N SER A 484 20.69 19.09 19.76
CA SER A 484 20.99 18.77 21.17
C SER A 484 22.43 18.29 21.42
N GLY A 485 23.16 17.89 20.36
CA GLY A 485 24.50 17.30 20.51
C GLY A 485 24.48 15.84 20.94
N ASN A 486 23.35 15.15 20.81
CA ASN A 486 23.23 13.75 21.13
C ASN A 486 23.82 12.87 20.01
N ALA A 487 24.97 12.25 20.27
CA ALA A 487 25.68 11.42 19.31
C ALA A 487 25.44 9.91 19.47
N VAL A 488 24.58 9.46 20.40
CA VAL A 488 24.52 8.06 20.84
C VAL A 488 24.13 7.09 19.71
N ASN A 489 23.09 7.44 18.94
CA ASN A 489 22.56 6.63 17.83
C ASN A 489 22.56 7.36 16.49
N LEU A 490 23.20 8.53 16.43
CA LEU A 490 23.16 9.43 15.28
C LEU A 490 23.71 8.75 14.01
N ASP A 491 24.77 7.94 14.12
CA ASP A 491 25.36 7.19 13.01
C ASP A 491 24.36 6.18 12.41
N LYS A 492 23.68 5.42 13.28
CA LYS A 492 22.65 4.45 12.88
C LYS A 492 21.48 5.15 12.19
N HIS A 493 21.02 6.28 12.73
CA HIS A 493 19.90 7.03 12.17
C HIS A 493 20.24 7.64 10.80
N ILE A 494 21.42 8.26 10.66
CA ILE A 494 21.88 8.80 9.37
C ILE A 494 22.02 7.69 8.33
N ASN A 495 22.64 6.56 8.67
CA ASN A 495 22.79 5.45 7.73
C ASN A 495 21.44 4.89 7.29
N THR A 496 20.45 4.87 8.19
CA THR A 496 19.08 4.48 7.86
C THR A 496 18.44 5.50 6.90
N LEU A 497 18.62 6.81 7.16
CA LEU A 497 18.12 7.89 6.29
C LEU A 497 18.70 7.79 4.88
N LEU A 498 20.00 7.53 4.75
CA LEU A 498 20.67 7.42 3.44
C LEU A 498 20.13 6.25 2.60
N GLN A 499 19.55 5.23 3.24
CA GLN A 499 18.92 4.09 2.56
C GLN A 499 17.45 4.34 2.19
N MET A 500 16.83 5.43 2.66
CA MET A 500 15.44 5.76 2.36
C MET A 500 15.25 6.33 0.94
N ARG A 501 13.98 6.36 0.51
CA ARG A 501 13.56 7.16 -0.66
C ARG A 501 13.80 8.64 -0.33
N ARG A 502 14.48 9.36 -1.24
CA ARG A 502 14.65 10.82 -1.19
C ARG A 502 15.10 11.38 0.17
N PRO A 503 16.26 10.99 0.72
CA PRO A 503 16.75 11.67 1.91
C PRO A 503 16.93 13.15 1.59
N SER A 504 16.43 14.01 2.48
CA SER A 504 16.51 15.46 2.32
C SER A 504 17.97 15.87 2.14
N ARG A 505 18.31 16.44 0.98
CA ARG A 505 19.69 16.84 0.66
C ARG A 505 20.19 17.85 1.68
N SER A 506 19.36 18.85 1.99
CA SER A 506 19.68 19.86 3.00
C SER A 506 19.95 19.25 4.37
N LEU A 507 19.18 18.24 4.78
CA LEU A 507 19.44 17.54 6.05
C LEU A 507 20.72 16.70 6.00
N VAL A 508 21.01 16.05 4.87
CA VAL A 508 22.24 15.25 4.69
C VAL A 508 23.48 16.14 4.71
N GLU A 509 23.44 17.29 4.04
CA GLU A 509 24.48 18.32 4.07
C GLU A 509 24.63 18.90 5.48
N TYR A 510 23.52 19.27 6.13
CA TYR A 510 23.51 19.75 7.50
C TYR A 510 24.10 18.73 8.48
N ALA A 511 23.77 17.45 8.33
CA ALA A 511 24.34 16.38 9.14
C ALA A 511 25.84 16.23 8.90
N ARG A 512 26.31 16.28 7.64
CA ARG A 512 27.73 16.24 7.30
C ARG A 512 28.49 17.39 7.97
N ASP A 513 28.01 18.61 7.80
CA ASP A 513 28.70 19.81 8.27
C ASP A 513 28.80 19.83 9.80
N ASN A 514 27.73 19.39 10.49
CA ASN A 514 27.75 19.23 11.94
C ASN A 514 28.66 18.08 12.38
N LEU A 515 28.64 16.93 11.70
CA LEU A 515 29.54 15.82 12.02
C LEU A 515 31.02 16.20 11.85
N ILE A 516 31.36 17.12 10.95
CA ILE A 516 32.74 17.63 10.78
C ILE A 516 33.15 18.51 11.97
N SER A 517 32.21 19.14 12.67
CA SER A 517 32.50 19.99 13.83
C SER A 517 33.01 19.23 15.05
N ASP A 518 33.66 19.97 15.97
CA ASP A 518 34.17 19.45 17.24
C ASP A 518 33.07 18.94 18.17
N LYS A 519 31.82 19.40 18.00
CA LYS A 519 30.65 18.97 18.78
C LYS A 519 30.43 17.46 18.74
N PHE A 520 30.83 16.81 17.64
CA PHE A 520 30.64 15.39 17.39
C PHE A 520 31.95 14.60 17.30
N ILE A 521 33.04 15.11 17.90
CA ILE A 521 34.36 14.46 17.82
C ILE A 521 34.36 13.00 18.34
N PHE A 522 33.53 12.71 19.33
CA PHE A 522 33.37 11.37 19.92
C PHE A 522 32.19 10.56 19.34
N ALA A 523 31.56 11.04 18.28
CA ALA A 523 30.47 10.31 17.63
C ALA A 523 30.98 8.95 17.10
N LYS A 524 30.22 7.89 17.37
CA LYS A 524 30.55 6.54 16.92
C LYS A 524 30.55 6.49 15.40
N ASN A 525 31.50 5.77 14.79
CA ASN A 525 31.61 5.58 13.34
C ASN A 525 31.66 6.87 12.50
N ARG A 526 31.93 8.04 13.10
CA ARG A 526 31.92 9.37 12.46
C ARG A 526 32.53 9.41 11.07
N LYS A 527 33.78 8.94 10.93
CA LYS A 527 34.50 8.95 9.65
C LYS A 527 33.76 8.15 8.57
N LYS A 528 33.31 6.94 8.91
CA LYS A 528 32.56 6.07 7.99
C LYS A 528 31.25 6.72 7.55
N THR A 529 30.50 7.32 8.47
CA THR A 529 29.25 8.02 8.15
C THR A 529 29.49 9.23 7.24
N ILE A 530 30.55 10.00 7.47
CA ILE A 530 30.92 11.12 6.58
C ILE A 530 31.30 10.61 5.18
N ASP A 531 32.07 9.54 5.08
CA ASP A 531 32.46 8.93 3.80
C ASP A 531 31.23 8.42 3.02
N GLU A 532 30.26 7.79 3.72
CA GLU A 532 28.99 7.36 3.13
C GLU A 532 28.17 8.56 2.61
N ILE A 533 28.05 9.64 3.39
CA ILE A 533 27.39 10.87 2.94
C ILE A 533 28.07 11.44 1.69
N ASN A 534 29.41 11.56 1.73
CA ASN A 534 30.18 12.09 0.60
C ASN A 534 30.00 11.24 -0.66
N SER A 535 30.02 9.92 -0.55
CA SER A 535 29.78 9.02 -1.69
C SER A 535 28.39 9.24 -2.33
N MET A 536 27.38 9.49 -1.50
CA MET A 536 26.03 9.79 -1.97
C MET A 536 25.98 11.15 -2.67
N MET A 537 26.71 12.14 -2.18
CA MET A 537 26.74 13.47 -2.75
C MET A 537 27.58 13.54 -4.03
N VAL A 538 28.69 12.80 -4.13
CA VAL A 538 29.55 12.73 -5.33
C VAL A 538 28.84 12.02 -6.49
N ASN A 539 28.15 10.91 -6.22
CA ASN A 539 27.30 10.25 -7.23
C ASN A 539 26.13 11.14 -7.69
N LYS A 540 25.82 12.23 -6.95
CA LYS A 540 24.83 13.26 -7.29
C LYS A 540 25.43 14.57 -7.80
N SER A 541 26.75 14.78 -7.68
CA SER A 541 27.46 16.01 -8.10
C SER A 541 28.13 15.88 -9.45
N LEU A 542 28.36 14.66 -9.94
CA LEU A 542 28.68 14.44 -11.36
C LEU A 542 27.54 14.85 -12.31
N ASP A 543 26.35 15.14 -11.75
CA ASP A 543 25.19 15.75 -12.41
C ASP A 543 25.11 17.30 -12.22
N GLN A 544 26.10 17.97 -11.61
CA GLN A 544 26.02 19.38 -11.13
C GLN A 544 27.00 20.37 -11.79
N ASN A 545 27.23 20.32 -13.10
CA ASN A 545 27.90 21.45 -13.76
C ASN A 545 26.88 22.49 -14.26
N SER A 546 26.39 23.33 -13.34
CA SER A 546 26.18 24.77 -13.55
C SER A 546 25.73 25.47 -12.26
N ASP A 547 26.48 26.49 -11.87
CA ASP A 547 26.28 27.45 -10.75
C ASP A 547 24.86 28.07 -10.75
N SER A 548 24.28 28.65 -9.69
CA SER A 548 24.81 29.34 -8.52
C SER A 548 23.72 29.54 -7.44
N ASP A 549 24.17 29.70 -6.20
CA ASP A 549 23.66 30.58 -5.12
C ASP A 549 22.28 30.40 -4.45
N ASN A 550 22.38 30.07 -3.16
CA ASN A 550 21.68 30.61 -1.99
C ASN A 550 20.20 31.01 -2.14
N ASP A 551 19.31 30.22 -1.54
CA ASP A 551 18.30 30.79 -0.63
C ASP A 551 17.86 29.77 0.45
N TYR A 552 17.97 30.20 1.71
CA TYR A 552 17.58 29.44 2.89
C TYR A 552 16.07 29.53 3.09
N GLY A 553 15.33 28.65 2.40
CA GLY A 553 13.92 28.42 2.66
C GLY A 553 13.72 27.27 3.64
N ARG A 554 13.09 27.55 4.80
CA ARG A 554 12.40 26.53 5.62
C ARG A 554 11.73 25.53 4.68
N ILE A 555 11.88 24.23 4.95
CA ILE A 555 11.12 23.17 4.28
C ILE A 555 9.63 23.50 4.44
N SER A 556 9.07 24.17 3.45
CA SER A 556 7.65 24.36 3.25
C SER A 556 7.14 23.22 2.38
N ASP A 557 5.95 22.76 2.77
CA ASP A 557 5.00 21.92 2.04
C ASP A 557 5.06 20.39 2.25
N PRO A 558 3.90 19.69 2.19
CA PRO A 558 2.50 20.14 2.14
C PRO A 558 1.74 19.83 3.45
N ILE A 559 0.94 20.79 3.90
CA ILE A 559 -0.13 20.55 4.87
C ILE A 559 -1.25 19.77 4.15
N LEU A 560 -1.60 18.62 4.73
CA LEU A 560 -2.85 17.88 4.53
C LEU A 560 -3.11 17.22 3.18
N GLU A 561 -2.64 15.97 3.05
CA GLU A 561 -3.47 14.92 2.46
C GLU A 561 -4.05 14.03 3.58
N SER A 562 -5.38 13.89 3.51
CA SER A 562 -6.30 13.04 4.28
C SER A 562 -5.96 12.84 5.77
N SER A 563 -6.68 13.57 6.61
CA SER A 563 -7.17 13.06 7.89
C SER A 563 -7.95 11.77 7.61
N GLY A 564 -7.25 10.63 7.66
CA GLY A 564 -7.88 9.34 7.85
C GLY A 564 -8.33 9.25 9.30
N ILE A 565 -9.46 9.86 9.60
CA ILE A 565 -10.39 9.33 10.59
C ILE A 565 -11.36 8.43 9.84
#